data_AF-A0A2G4G1I4-F1
#
_entry.id   AF-A0A2G4G1I4-F1
#
_cell.length_a   1.000
_cell.length_b   1.000
_cell.length_c   1.000
_cell.angle_alpha   90.00
_cell.angle_beta   90.00
_cell.angle_gamma   90.00
#
_symmetry.space_group_name_H-M   'P 1'
#
loop_
_entity.id
_entity.type
_entity.pdbx_description
1 polymer ?
#
loop_
_entity_poly.entity_id
_entity_poly.type
_entity_poly.pdbx_seq_one_letter_code
_entity_poly.pdbx_strand_id
1 'polypeptide(L)'
;NSASHSIFVTETNHVPVIASLEGGTKLGVGDSAQVKLHTKDGSSFASVLQGIDNGDAYTPAWSVTKGEGVVSVAADGTITALGTGDATVEAKIPGLAARSGFLFIKALGQVGFMTDGAVNWDIAILVAGFGASLFASQILSGMGMPANPQQSTANKITPVMITGMFLFFPLPAGVLLYMVVANIFQALQTFLLSREALPDNLQAILDQQMAQQPVTVSASGGRLPFEPKGKK
;
A
#
# COMPACT_ATOMS: atom_id res chain seq x y z
N ASN A 1 19.26 25.94 -2.23
CA ASN A 1 19.19 24.71 -1.41
C ASN A 1 17.77 24.19 -1.40
N SER A 2 17.61 22.86 -1.42
CA SER A 2 16.31 22.21 -1.24
C SER A 2 15.89 22.23 0.24
N ALA A 3 14.64 21.85 0.50
CA ALA A 3 14.24 21.43 1.84
C ALA A 3 15.08 20.21 2.28
N SER A 4 15.29 20.06 3.59
CA SER A 4 15.96 18.90 4.16
C SER A 4 15.02 17.71 4.19
N HIS A 5 15.51 16.54 3.78
CA HIS A 5 14.77 15.28 3.82
C HIS A 5 15.56 14.23 4.58
N SER A 6 14.93 13.53 5.53
CA SER A 6 15.61 12.51 6.34
C SER A 6 15.61 11.17 5.62
N ILE A 7 16.80 10.64 5.35
CA ILE A 7 17.00 9.32 4.75
C ILE A 7 17.40 8.33 5.85
N PHE A 8 16.62 7.27 6.01
CA PHE A 8 16.95 6.20 6.96
C PHE A 8 17.99 5.27 6.34
N VAL A 9 19.16 5.23 6.96
CA VAL A 9 20.30 4.41 6.55
C VAL A 9 20.47 3.18 7.44
N THR A 10 19.96 3.23 8.67
CA THR A 10 19.77 2.09 9.58
C THR A 10 18.44 2.23 10.32
N GLU A 11 18.02 1.22 11.09
CA GLU A 11 16.73 1.24 11.80
C GLU A 11 16.61 2.40 12.80
N THR A 12 17.73 2.81 13.38
CA THR A 12 17.77 3.87 14.41
C THR A 12 18.48 5.14 13.93
N ASN A 13 19.25 5.07 12.84
CA ASN A 13 20.00 6.20 12.32
C ASN A 13 19.38 6.73 11.01
N HIS A 14 19.11 8.03 10.98
CA HIS A 14 18.66 8.75 9.81
C HIS A 14 19.56 9.95 9.54
N VAL A 15 19.80 10.21 8.27
CA VAL A 15 20.68 11.26 7.80
C VAL A 15 19.82 12.33 7.11
N PRO A 16 19.77 13.57 7.63
CA PRO A 16 19.06 14.65 6.97
C PRO A 16 19.87 15.16 5.78
N VAL A 17 19.40 14.92 4.57
CA VAL A 17 20.07 15.28 3.31
C VAL A 17 19.47 16.56 2.74
N ILE A 18 20.32 17.43 2.22
CA ILE A 18 19.99 18.69 1.53
C ILE A 18 20.70 18.69 0.18
N ALA A 19 19.99 19.07 -0.88
CA ALA A 19 20.58 19.34 -2.18
C ALA A 19 20.94 20.83 -2.30
N SER A 20 22.18 21.13 -2.67
CA SER A 20 22.63 22.49 -2.99
C SER A 20 23.26 22.56 -4.37
N LEU A 21 23.21 23.76 -4.93
CA LEU A 21 23.87 24.13 -6.17
C LEU A 21 24.61 25.44 -5.89
N GLU A 22 25.95 25.40 -5.87
CA GLU A 22 26.79 26.50 -5.39
C GLU A 22 26.63 27.79 -6.22
N GLY A 23 26.37 27.66 -7.53
CA GLY A 23 26.09 28.78 -8.44
C GLY A 23 24.66 29.31 -8.41
N GLY A 24 23.79 28.78 -7.55
CA GLY A 24 22.36 29.08 -7.55
C GLY A 24 21.59 28.35 -8.65
N THR A 25 20.27 28.54 -8.72
CA THR A 25 19.36 27.79 -9.61
C THR A 25 19.25 28.35 -11.03
N LYS A 26 20.11 29.31 -11.39
CA LYS A 26 20.13 29.93 -12.72
C LYS A 26 21.43 29.55 -13.41
N LEU A 27 21.33 28.88 -14.55
CA LEU A 27 22.46 28.43 -15.36
C LEU A 27 22.36 29.09 -16.73
N GLY A 28 23.49 29.56 -17.27
CA GLY A 28 23.56 29.98 -18.66
C GLY A 28 23.48 28.74 -19.57
N VAL A 29 22.94 28.91 -20.78
CA VAL A 29 22.91 27.82 -21.76
C VAL A 29 24.34 27.40 -22.10
N GLY A 30 24.64 26.11 -21.98
CA GLY A 30 26.00 25.55 -22.11
C GLY A 30 26.75 25.42 -20.79
N ASP A 31 26.31 26.10 -19.72
CA ASP A 31 26.93 25.95 -18.39
C ASP A 31 26.58 24.58 -17.79
N SER A 32 27.52 24.07 -16.99
CA SER A 32 27.31 22.87 -16.19
C SER A 32 27.56 23.17 -14.72
N ALA A 33 26.73 22.59 -13.86
CA ALA A 33 26.87 22.70 -12.41
C ALA A 33 26.47 21.38 -11.75
N GLN A 34 27.19 21.01 -10.70
CA GLN A 34 26.95 19.76 -9.98
C GLN A 34 26.06 19.99 -8.76
N VAL A 35 25.00 19.20 -8.64
CA VAL A 35 24.19 19.19 -7.43
C VAL A 35 24.93 18.43 -6.33
N LYS A 36 25.24 19.12 -5.23
CA LYS A 36 25.90 18.52 -4.07
C LYS A 36 24.87 18.09 -3.04
N LEU A 37 24.85 16.80 -2.74
CA LEU A 37 24.11 16.24 -1.62
C LEU A 37 24.99 16.29 -0.38
N HIS A 38 24.52 16.98 0.65
CA HIS A 38 25.23 17.14 1.92
C HIS A 38 24.25 17.04 3.08
N THR A 39 24.78 16.75 4.26
CA THR A 39 24.02 16.67 5.49
C THR A 39 23.84 18.04 6.13
N LYS A 40 22.99 18.16 7.17
CA LYS A 40 22.82 19.42 7.91
C LYS A 40 24.10 19.95 8.55
N ASP A 41 25.02 19.06 8.92
CA ASP A 41 26.35 19.35 9.45
C ASP A 41 27.38 19.71 8.36
N GLY A 42 27.00 19.66 7.08
CA GLY A 42 27.85 20.05 5.94
C GLY A 42 28.72 18.93 5.38
N SER A 43 28.69 17.74 5.98
CA SER A 43 29.38 16.55 5.46
C SER A 43 28.78 16.12 4.11
N SER A 44 29.62 15.65 3.18
CA SER A 44 29.12 15.13 1.90
C SER A 44 28.32 13.85 2.12
N PHE A 45 27.19 13.69 1.44
CA PHE A 45 26.36 12.50 1.60
C PHE A 45 27.13 11.23 1.19
N ALA A 46 27.97 11.30 0.15
CA ALA A 46 28.83 10.21 -0.27
C ALA A 46 29.82 9.76 0.82
N SER A 47 30.40 10.70 1.58
CA SER A 47 31.28 10.36 2.70
C SER A 47 30.52 9.67 3.84
N VAL A 48 29.27 10.07 4.08
CA VAL A 48 28.41 9.41 5.08
C VAL A 48 28.09 7.97 4.66
N LEU A 49 27.83 7.74 3.37
CA LEU A 49 27.58 6.39 2.83
C LEU A 49 28.76 5.44 2.98
N GLN A 50 30.01 5.93 2.93
CA GLN A 50 31.20 5.10 3.15
C GLN A 50 31.28 4.55 4.58
N GLY A 51 30.68 5.23 5.55
CA GLY A 51 30.62 4.80 6.94
C GLY A 51 29.45 3.84 7.25
N ILE A 52 28.66 3.47 6.25
CA ILE A 52 27.44 2.66 6.40
C ILE A 52 27.63 1.34 5.66
N ASP A 53 27.31 0.22 6.33
CA ASP A 53 27.29 -1.09 5.70
C ASP A 53 26.30 -1.11 4.52
N ASN A 54 26.75 -1.56 3.35
CA ASN A 54 25.99 -1.52 2.08
C ASN A 54 25.55 -0.10 1.65
N GLY A 55 26.39 0.92 1.90
CA GLY A 55 26.16 2.31 1.49
C GLY A 55 25.77 2.51 0.02
N ASP A 56 26.26 1.65 -0.88
CA ASP A 56 25.94 1.67 -2.31
C ASP A 56 24.43 1.50 -2.59
N ALA A 57 23.68 0.88 -1.68
CA ALA A 57 22.22 0.74 -1.82
C ALA A 57 21.48 2.09 -1.75
N TYR A 58 22.13 3.14 -1.24
CA TYR A 58 21.58 4.48 -1.01
C TYR A 58 22.10 5.49 -2.04
N THR A 59 22.74 5.05 -3.13
CA THR A 59 23.19 5.97 -4.18
C THR A 59 22.00 6.66 -4.84
N PRO A 60 22.04 8.00 -5.02
CA PRO A 60 20.97 8.75 -5.65
C PRO A 60 20.84 8.37 -7.13
N ALA A 61 19.60 8.15 -7.58
CA ALA A 61 19.26 8.09 -9.00
C ALA A 61 18.73 9.45 -9.46
N TRP A 62 19.31 9.99 -10.53
CA TRP A 62 18.98 11.31 -11.06
C TRP A 62 18.05 11.21 -12.27
N SER A 63 17.07 12.12 -12.34
CA SER A 63 16.17 12.21 -13.49
C SER A 63 15.64 13.63 -13.69
N VAL A 64 15.32 13.98 -14.92
CA VAL A 64 14.63 15.24 -15.25
C VAL A 64 13.13 14.98 -15.24
N THR A 65 12.38 15.65 -14.36
CA THR A 65 10.92 15.48 -14.24
C THR A 65 10.14 16.53 -15.01
N LYS A 66 10.76 17.68 -15.32
CA LYS A 66 10.18 18.76 -16.12
C LYS A 66 11.27 19.47 -16.92
N GLY A 67 10.96 19.88 -18.15
CA GLY A 67 11.91 20.59 -19.01
C GLY A 67 12.84 19.65 -19.76
N GLU A 68 12.32 18.52 -20.22
CA GLU A 68 13.05 17.59 -21.09
C GLU A 68 13.51 18.34 -22.35
N GLY A 69 14.81 18.40 -22.59
CA GLY A 69 15.43 19.20 -23.65
C GLY A 69 15.92 20.60 -23.25
N VAL A 70 15.57 21.10 -22.06
CA VAL A 70 16.12 22.34 -21.48
C VAL A 70 17.37 22.05 -20.66
N VAL A 71 17.38 20.91 -19.97
CA VAL A 71 18.46 20.46 -19.09
C VAL A 71 18.69 18.97 -19.26
N SER A 72 19.95 18.55 -19.16
CA SER A 72 20.35 17.14 -18.98
C SER A 72 20.97 16.95 -17.60
N VAL A 73 20.79 15.77 -17.00
CA VAL A 73 21.44 15.38 -15.75
C VAL A 73 22.23 14.09 -15.95
N ALA A 74 23.49 14.08 -15.53
CA ALA A 74 24.34 12.91 -15.52
C ALA A 74 24.15 12.08 -14.23
N ALA A 75 24.67 10.85 -14.23
CA ALA A 75 24.53 9.92 -13.10
C ALA A 75 25.20 10.41 -11.79
N ASP A 76 26.16 11.32 -11.89
CA ASP A 76 26.86 11.94 -10.77
C ASP A 76 26.17 13.22 -10.24
N GLY A 77 25.00 13.56 -10.78
CA GLY A 77 24.25 14.77 -10.43
C GLY A 77 24.75 16.03 -11.12
N THR A 78 25.62 15.92 -12.12
CA THR A 78 26.03 17.06 -12.96
C THR A 78 24.90 17.45 -13.91
N ILE A 79 24.44 18.68 -13.78
CA ILE A 79 23.40 19.29 -14.60
C ILE A 79 24.06 20.12 -15.71
N THR A 80 23.62 19.92 -16.95
CA THR A 80 24.04 20.73 -18.11
C THR A 80 22.82 21.44 -18.68
N ALA A 81 22.89 22.77 -18.82
CA ALA A 81 21.83 23.56 -19.44
C ALA A 81 21.93 23.46 -20.98
N LEU A 82 20.91 22.90 -21.61
CA LEU A 82 20.83 22.68 -23.06
C LEU A 82 20.07 23.80 -23.78
N GLY A 83 19.14 24.46 -23.08
CA GLY A 83 18.29 25.49 -23.67
C GLY A 83 17.73 26.45 -22.63
N THR A 84 16.94 27.43 -23.10
CA THR A 84 16.27 28.39 -22.23
C THR A 84 14.93 27.83 -21.75
N GLY A 85 14.60 28.05 -20.47
CA GLY A 85 13.34 27.63 -19.87
C GLY A 85 13.51 27.16 -18.42
N ASP A 86 12.41 26.74 -17.81
CA ASP A 86 12.40 26.17 -16.47
C ASP A 86 12.46 24.63 -16.54
N ALA A 87 13.36 24.04 -15.75
CA ALA A 87 13.51 22.60 -15.61
C ALA A 87 13.46 22.18 -14.14
N THR A 88 13.12 20.91 -13.90
CA THR A 88 13.15 20.31 -12.57
C THR A 88 13.92 19.00 -12.65
N VAL A 89 14.95 18.91 -11.83
CA VAL A 89 15.80 17.72 -11.68
C VAL A 89 15.52 17.12 -10.31
N GLU A 90 15.30 15.81 -10.28
CA GLU A 90 14.98 15.05 -9.07
C GLU A 90 16.07 14.02 -8.78
N ALA A 91 16.47 13.94 -7.51
CA ALA A 91 17.32 12.88 -6.98
C ALA A 91 16.48 11.93 -6.12
N LYS A 92 16.36 10.67 -6.52
CA LYS A 92 15.70 9.62 -5.74
C LYS A 92 16.74 8.82 -4.96
N ILE A 93 16.65 8.86 -3.64
CA ILE A 93 17.52 8.10 -2.73
C ILE A 93 16.68 6.97 -2.12
N PRO A 94 17.01 5.69 -2.37
CA PRO A 94 16.35 4.57 -1.71
C PRO A 94 16.55 4.65 -0.19
N GLY A 95 15.53 4.31 0.61
CA GLY A 95 15.65 4.22 2.08
C GLY A 95 15.67 2.76 2.58
N LEU A 96 16.12 2.53 3.81
CA LEU A 96 16.25 1.19 4.40
C LEU A 96 14.95 0.38 4.33
N ALA A 97 13.81 0.99 4.67
CA ALA A 97 12.51 0.32 4.68
C ALA A 97 12.09 -0.21 3.30
N ALA A 98 12.62 0.36 2.21
CA ALA A 98 12.35 -0.12 0.86
C ALA A 98 13.06 -1.46 0.55
N ARG A 99 14.03 -1.89 1.36
CA ARG A 99 14.89 -3.04 1.09
C ARG A 99 15.09 -4.01 2.27
N SER A 100 14.62 -3.70 3.48
CA SER A 100 14.66 -4.65 4.60
C SER A 100 13.73 -5.84 4.37
N GLY A 101 14.28 -7.05 4.35
CA GLY A 101 13.51 -8.30 4.32
C GLY A 101 13.04 -8.75 5.70
N PHE A 102 12.01 -9.59 5.75
CA PHE A 102 11.51 -10.20 6.99
C PHE A 102 10.85 -11.55 6.69
N LEU A 103 11.20 -12.60 7.43
CA LEU A 103 10.80 -13.98 7.17
C LEU A 103 11.10 -14.39 5.71
N PHE A 104 10.06 -14.63 4.89
CA PHE A 104 10.19 -14.97 3.47
C PHE A 104 10.06 -13.76 2.54
N ILE A 105 9.82 -12.56 3.07
CA ILE A 105 9.65 -11.31 2.33
C ILE A 105 11.03 -10.73 2.01
N LYS A 106 11.29 -10.46 0.72
CA LYS A 106 12.57 -9.90 0.28
C LYS A 106 12.75 -8.44 0.71
N ALA A 107 11.69 -7.65 0.61
CA ALA A 107 11.69 -6.24 1.00
C ALA A 107 10.30 -5.79 1.47
N LEU A 108 10.22 -5.28 2.70
CA LEU A 108 8.97 -4.85 3.35
C LEU A 108 8.28 -3.69 2.63
N GLY A 109 9.05 -2.78 2.04
CA GLY A 109 8.52 -1.66 1.25
C GLY A 109 8.20 -2.01 -0.21
N GLN A 110 8.50 -3.24 -0.65
CA GLN A 110 8.28 -3.63 -2.05
C GLN A 110 6.80 -3.76 -2.35
N VAL A 111 6.41 -3.28 -3.54
CA VAL A 111 5.05 -3.31 -4.04
C VAL A 111 4.98 -4.08 -5.36
N GLY A 112 3.86 -4.75 -5.58
CA GLY A 112 3.52 -5.37 -6.87
C GLY A 112 4.20 -6.71 -7.13
N PHE A 113 3.63 -7.45 -8.08
CA PHE A 113 4.10 -8.79 -8.45
C PHE A 113 5.35 -8.78 -9.33
N MET A 114 5.69 -7.64 -9.91
CA MET A 114 6.82 -7.50 -10.84
C MET A 114 7.66 -6.30 -10.45
N THR A 115 8.97 -6.49 -10.36
CA THR A 115 9.95 -5.42 -10.18
C THR A 115 11.15 -5.75 -11.06
N ASP A 116 11.56 -4.81 -11.92
CA ASP A 116 12.72 -4.96 -12.81
C ASP A 116 12.72 -6.26 -13.66
N GLY A 117 11.53 -6.71 -14.08
CA GLY A 117 11.36 -7.93 -14.88
C GLY A 117 11.35 -9.25 -14.10
N ALA A 118 11.53 -9.22 -12.78
CA ALA A 118 11.45 -10.38 -11.90
C ALA A 118 10.09 -10.46 -11.17
N VAL A 119 9.60 -11.69 -10.97
CA VAL A 119 8.36 -11.97 -10.24
C VAL A 119 8.60 -12.00 -8.72
N ASN A 120 7.82 -11.23 -7.97
CA ASN A 120 7.83 -11.19 -6.51
C ASN A 120 6.91 -12.26 -5.92
N TRP A 121 7.41 -13.50 -5.87
CA TRP A 121 6.69 -14.65 -5.33
C TRP A 121 6.28 -14.50 -3.86
N ASP A 122 7.08 -13.80 -3.07
CA ASP A 122 6.80 -13.46 -1.67
C ASP A 122 5.55 -12.58 -1.55
N ILE A 123 5.40 -11.58 -2.42
CA ILE A 123 4.20 -10.73 -2.48
C ILE A 123 3.00 -11.56 -2.97
N ALA A 124 3.20 -12.45 -3.95
CA ALA A 124 2.13 -13.31 -4.44
C ALA A 124 1.54 -14.22 -3.36
N ILE A 125 2.41 -14.84 -2.57
CA ILE A 125 2.02 -15.67 -1.42
C ILE A 125 1.29 -14.83 -0.36
N LEU A 126 1.76 -13.60 -0.09
CA LEU A 126 1.08 -12.70 0.84
C LEU A 126 -0.31 -12.29 0.38
N VAL A 127 -0.50 -11.92 -0.89
CA VAL A 127 -1.81 -11.55 -1.43
C VAL A 127 -2.76 -12.75 -1.42
N ALA A 128 -2.28 -13.94 -1.79
CA ALA A 128 -3.05 -15.17 -1.70
C ALA A 128 -3.44 -15.49 -0.24
N GLY A 129 -2.49 -15.38 0.69
CA GLY A 129 -2.72 -15.57 2.12
C GLY A 129 -3.71 -14.55 2.70
N PHE A 130 -3.63 -13.30 2.26
CA PHE A 130 -4.56 -12.25 2.63
C PHE A 130 -5.98 -12.57 2.15
N GLY A 131 -6.16 -12.89 0.87
CA GLY A 131 -7.46 -13.26 0.32
C GLY A 131 -8.06 -14.50 1.01
N ALA A 132 -7.24 -15.51 1.26
CA ALA A 132 -7.64 -16.71 2.01
C ALA A 132 -8.04 -16.37 3.46
N SER A 133 -7.27 -15.51 4.14
CA SER A 133 -7.58 -15.10 5.52
C SER A 133 -8.89 -14.33 5.61
N LEU A 134 -9.16 -13.41 4.68
CA LEU A 134 -10.44 -12.69 4.61
C LEU A 134 -11.61 -13.64 4.37
N PHE A 135 -11.44 -14.59 3.46
CA PHE A 135 -12.47 -15.58 3.16
C PHE A 135 -12.78 -16.46 4.37
N ALA A 136 -11.74 -16.92 5.08
CA ALA A 136 -11.89 -17.70 6.30
C ALA A 136 -12.60 -16.89 7.40
N SER A 137 -12.18 -15.65 7.65
CA SER A 137 -12.84 -14.75 8.62
C SER A 137 -14.31 -14.56 8.30
N GLN A 138 -14.65 -14.44 7.02
CA GLN A 138 -16.02 -14.20 6.59
C GLN A 138 -16.95 -15.41 6.79
N ILE A 139 -16.43 -16.63 6.59
CA ILE A 139 -17.14 -17.86 6.93
C ILE A 139 -17.43 -17.87 8.43
N LEU A 140 -16.40 -17.60 9.22
CA LEU A 140 -16.46 -17.67 10.68
C LEU A 140 -17.46 -16.67 11.28
N SER A 141 -17.45 -15.42 10.80
CA SER A 141 -18.41 -14.40 11.22
C SER A 141 -19.84 -14.65 10.71
N GLY A 142 -20.02 -15.49 9.68
CA GLY A 142 -21.33 -15.89 9.18
C GLY A 142 -21.93 -17.09 9.91
N MET A 143 -21.17 -17.79 10.75
CA MET A 143 -21.65 -18.94 11.51
C MET A 143 -22.64 -18.50 12.59
N GLY A 144 -23.82 -19.13 12.62
CA GLY A 144 -24.85 -18.85 13.64
C GLY A 144 -25.79 -17.68 13.32
N MET A 145 -25.63 -17.02 12.17
CA MET A 145 -26.53 -15.96 11.70
C MET A 145 -27.55 -16.50 10.69
N PRO A 146 -28.81 -16.01 10.71
CA PRO A 146 -29.82 -16.42 9.73
C PRO A 146 -29.41 -15.97 8.33
N ALA A 147 -29.70 -16.81 7.33
CA ALA A 147 -29.26 -16.58 5.96
C ALA A 147 -29.95 -15.35 5.34
N ASN A 148 -29.27 -14.21 5.36
CA ASN A 148 -29.65 -13.03 4.58
C ASN A 148 -28.99 -13.09 3.19
N PRO A 149 -29.75 -13.18 2.08
CA PRO A 149 -29.21 -13.24 0.73
C PRO A 149 -28.26 -12.08 0.39
N GLN A 150 -28.57 -10.87 0.86
CA GLN A 150 -27.76 -9.68 0.61
C GLN A 150 -26.44 -9.70 1.39
N GLN A 151 -26.47 -10.14 2.65
CA GLN A 151 -25.27 -10.31 3.49
C GLN A 151 -24.39 -11.46 2.96
N SER A 152 -24.98 -12.60 2.61
CA SER A 152 -24.24 -13.75 2.09
C SER A 152 -23.52 -13.45 0.77
N THR A 153 -24.11 -12.60 -0.08
CA THR A 153 -23.50 -12.15 -1.33
C THR A 153 -22.34 -11.21 -1.04
N ALA A 154 -22.53 -10.21 -0.16
CA ALA A 154 -21.47 -9.31 0.26
C ALA A 154 -20.28 -10.07 0.89
N ASN A 155 -20.56 -11.07 1.71
CA ASN A 155 -19.58 -11.94 2.34
C ASN A 155 -18.75 -12.73 1.30
N LYS A 156 -19.36 -13.21 0.22
CA LYS A 156 -18.62 -13.97 -0.81
C LYS A 156 -17.84 -13.07 -1.76
N ILE A 157 -18.41 -11.92 -2.13
CA ILE A 157 -17.87 -11.05 -3.18
C ILE A 157 -16.78 -10.13 -2.64
N THR A 158 -16.96 -9.56 -1.45
CA THR A 158 -16.04 -8.54 -0.88
C THR A 158 -14.60 -9.04 -0.78
N PRO A 159 -14.30 -10.24 -0.23
CA PRO A 159 -12.92 -10.73 -0.16
C PRO A 159 -12.26 -10.87 -1.53
N VAL A 160 -13.01 -11.35 -2.53
CA VAL A 160 -12.51 -11.51 -3.90
C VAL A 160 -12.25 -10.16 -4.55
N MET A 161 -13.17 -9.21 -4.37
CA MET A 161 -13.04 -7.85 -4.89
C MET A 161 -11.84 -7.12 -4.30
N ILE A 162 -11.65 -7.15 -2.97
CA ILE A 162 -10.52 -6.48 -2.30
C ILE A 162 -9.20 -7.16 -2.72
N THR A 163 -9.15 -8.50 -2.75
CA THR A 163 -7.96 -9.23 -3.20
C THR A 163 -7.63 -8.91 -4.65
N GLY A 164 -8.64 -8.86 -5.53
CA GLY A 164 -8.48 -8.50 -6.93
C GLY A 164 -7.98 -7.07 -7.11
N MET A 165 -8.49 -6.12 -6.31
CA MET A 165 -8.00 -4.74 -6.31
C MET A 165 -6.50 -4.68 -5.98
N PHE A 166 -6.01 -5.46 -5.02
CA PHE A 166 -4.58 -5.50 -4.68
C PHE A 166 -3.68 -6.12 -5.75
N LEU A 167 -4.24 -6.84 -6.73
CA LEU A 167 -3.47 -7.25 -7.91
C LEU A 167 -3.10 -6.06 -8.80
N PHE A 168 -3.96 -5.05 -8.88
CA PHE A 168 -3.77 -3.86 -9.73
C PHE A 168 -3.27 -2.63 -8.96
N PHE A 169 -3.63 -2.53 -7.68
CA PHE A 169 -3.21 -1.48 -6.76
C PHE A 169 -2.51 -2.13 -5.56
N PRO A 170 -1.28 -2.62 -5.76
CA PRO A 170 -0.59 -3.38 -4.73
C PRO A 170 -0.20 -2.49 -3.55
N LEU A 171 -0.40 -3.01 -2.36
CA LEU A 171 0.13 -2.42 -1.13
C LEU A 171 1.56 -2.95 -0.86
N PRO A 172 2.35 -2.20 -0.06
CA PRO A 172 3.66 -2.69 0.37
C PRO A 172 3.57 -4.02 1.12
N ALA A 173 4.54 -4.90 0.91
CA ALA A 173 4.57 -6.24 1.50
C ALA A 173 4.44 -6.24 3.03
N GLY A 174 5.05 -5.27 3.72
CA GLY A 174 4.95 -5.11 5.17
C GLY A 174 3.52 -4.79 5.64
N VAL A 175 2.78 -4.00 4.87
CA VAL A 175 1.37 -3.70 5.15
C VAL A 175 0.51 -4.95 4.93
N LEU A 176 0.75 -5.71 3.85
CA LEU A 176 0.05 -6.98 3.59
C LEU A 176 0.29 -8.00 4.70
N LEU A 177 1.53 -8.16 5.14
CA LEU A 177 1.87 -9.06 6.24
C LEU A 177 1.11 -8.68 7.51
N TYR A 178 1.09 -7.40 7.87
CA TYR A 178 0.34 -6.91 9.01
C TYR A 178 -1.14 -7.29 8.91
N MET A 179 -1.77 -7.09 7.75
CA MET A 179 -3.18 -7.42 7.53
C MET A 179 -3.45 -8.92 7.66
N VAL A 180 -2.60 -9.78 7.07
CA VAL A 180 -2.74 -11.24 7.18
C VAL A 180 -2.70 -11.68 8.64
N VAL A 181 -1.70 -11.20 9.38
CA VAL A 181 -1.54 -11.54 10.80
C VAL A 181 -2.73 -11.03 11.61
N ALA A 182 -3.17 -9.79 11.39
CA ALA A 182 -4.34 -9.22 12.04
C ALA A 182 -5.61 -10.04 11.77
N ASN A 183 -5.83 -10.46 10.52
CA ASN A 183 -6.96 -11.31 10.14
C ASN A 183 -6.92 -12.67 10.86
N ILE A 184 -5.74 -13.28 11.01
CA ILE A 184 -5.58 -14.55 11.75
C ILE A 184 -5.96 -14.36 13.22
N PHE A 185 -5.47 -13.30 13.86
CA PHE A 185 -5.84 -13.01 15.26
C PHE A 185 -7.33 -12.71 15.41
N GLN A 186 -7.92 -11.92 14.51
CA GLN A 186 -9.35 -11.64 14.50
C GLN A 186 -10.17 -12.91 14.30
N ALA A 187 -9.77 -13.78 13.37
CA ALA A 187 -10.42 -15.06 13.14
C ALA A 187 -10.33 -15.94 14.38
N LEU A 188 -9.17 -16.03 15.03
CA LEU A 188 -9.00 -16.79 16.27
C LEU A 188 -9.88 -16.26 17.41
N GLN A 189 -9.93 -14.94 17.60
CA GLN A 189 -10.81 -14.30 18.58
C GLN A 189 -12.28 -14.60 18.29
N THR A 190 -12.70 -14.45 17.03
CA THR A 190 -14.06 -14.78 16.59
C THR A 190 -14.38 -16.26 16.81
N PHE A 191 -13.43 -17.15 16.53
CA PHE A 191 -13.59 -18.58 16.74
C PHE A 191 -13.83 -18.91 18.21
N LEU A 192 -13.01 -18.35 19.11
CA LEU A 192 -13.16 -18.57 20.55
C LEU A 192 -14.49 -17.98 21.06
N LEU A 193 -14.85 -16.77 20.63
CA LEU A 193 -16.12 -16.14 21.01
C LEU A 193 -17.34 -16.92 20.49
N SER A 194 -17.27 -17.49 19.28
CA SER A 194 -18.35 -18.29 18.71
C SER A 194 -18.63 -19.60 19.46
N ARG A 195 -17.72 -20.02 20.36
CA ARG A 195 -17.89 -21.19 21.23
C ARG A 195 -18.58 -20.85 22.55
N GLU A 196 -18.70 -19.57 22.89
CA GLU A 196 -19.45 -19.12 24.06
C GLU A 196 -20.95 -19.09 23.72
N ALA A 197 -21.79 -19.48 24.68
CA ALA A 197 -23.23 -19.45 24.48
C ALA A 197 -23.66 -17.99 24.25
N LEU A 198 -24.49 -17.76 23.24
CA LEU A 198 -25.04 -16.43 22.99
C LEU A 198 -25.78 -15.98 24.26
N PRO A 199 -25.56 -14.75 24.77
CA PRO A 199 -26.36 -14.17 25.84
C PRO A 199 -27.87 -14.31 25.60
N ASP A 200 -28.66 -14.51 26.66
CA ASP A 200 -30.10 -14.79 26.57
C ASP A 200 -30.88 -13.74 25.76
N ASN A 201 -30.47 -12.47 25.86
CA ASN A 201 -31.05 -11.37 25.09
C ASN A 201 -30.79 -11.47 23.58
N LEU A 202 -29.68 -12.08 23.15
CA LEU A 202 -29.35 -12.29 21.75
C LEU A 202 -29.99 -13.57 21.20
N GLN A 203 -30.15 -14.61 22.02
CA GLN A 203 -30.90 -15.81 21.65
C GLN A 203 -32.36 -15.46 21.34
N ALA A 204 -33.02 -14.67 22.20
CA ALA A 204 -34.39 -14.24 21.96
C ALA A 204 -34.54 -13.46 20.63
N ILE A 205 -33.55 -12.64 20.24
CA ILE A 205 -33.55 -11.91 18.97
C ILE A 205 -33.29 -12.85 17.79
N LEU A 206 -32.36 -13.79 17.92
CA LEU A 206 -32.08 -14.79 16.90
C LEU A 206 -33.30 -15.69 16.64
N ASP A 207 -33.95 -16.16 17.70
CA ASP A 207 -35.18 -16.95 17.61
C ASP A 207 -36.31 -16.16 16.97
N GLN A 208 -36.46 -14.87 17.31
CA GLN A 208 -37.41 -13.98 16.63
C GLN A 208 -37.09 -13.81 15.14
N GLN A 209 -35.81 -13.70 14.76
CA GLN A 209 -35.39 -13.62 13.35
C GLN A 209 -35.60 -14.94 12.59
N MET A 210 -35.32 -16.08 13.22
CA MET A 210 -35.58 -17.41 12.64
C MET A 210 -37.08 -17.67 12.49
N ALA A 211 -37.89 -17.26 13.46
CA ALA A 211 -39.35 -17.34 13.41
C ALA A 211 -39.97 -16.39 12.38
N GLN A 212 -39.26 -15.32 11.99
CA GLN A 212 -39.68 -14.36 10.96
C GLN A 212 -39.20 -14.73 9.54
N GLN A 213 -38.75 -15.97 9.28
CA GLN A 213 -38.44 -16.40 7.91
C GLN A 213 -39.60 -16.03 6.96
N PRO A 214 -39.33 -15.23 5.91
CA PRO A 214 -40.38 -14.74 5.05
C PRO A 214 -40.95 -15.93 4.28
N VAL A 215 -42.26 -16.08 4.41
CA VAL A 215 -43.12 -16.85 3.52
C VAL A 215 -42.56 -16.73 2.11
N THR A 216 -42.11 -17.85 1.53
CA THR A 216 -41.84 -17.93 0.10
C THR A 216 -43.08 -17.39 -0.60
N VAL A 217 -42.96 -16.22 -1.23
CA VAL A 217 -43.97 -15.74 -2.15
C VAL A 217 -43.89 -16.67 -3.35
N SER A 218 -44.57 -17.81 -3.25
CA SER A 218 -44.97 -18.58 -4.41
C SER A 218 -45.67 -17.61 -5.33
N ALA A 219 -45.16 -17.50 -6.55
CA ALA A 219 -45.73 -16.66 -7.60
C ALA A 219 -47.15 -17.15 -7.95
N SER A 220 -48.13 -16.75 -7.16
CA SER A 220 -49.55 -16.88 -7.48
C SER A 220 -50.17 -15.48 -7.50
N GLY A 221 -49.96 -14.77 -8.61
CA GLY A 221 -50.89 -13.78 -9.19
C GLY A 221 -51.35 -12.59 -8.34
N GLY A 222 -50.74 -12.31 -7.18
CA GLY A 222 -51.16 -11.27 -6.26
C GLY A 222 -50.28 -10.02 -6.31
N ARG A 223 -50.90 -8.90 -6.64
CA ARG A 223 -50.36 -7.53 -6.75
C ARG A 223 -49.22 -7.19 -5.77
N LEU A 224 -48.14 -6.59 -6.27
CA LEU A 224 -46.98 -6.19 -5.47
C LEU A 224 -47.29 -5.00 -4.54
N PRO A 225 -46.67 -4.91 -3.34
CA PRO A 225 -47.03 -3.94 -2.29
C PRO A 225 -46.81 -2.45 -2.62
N PHE A 226 -46.23 -2.11 -3.78
CA PHE A 226 -45.77 -0.76 -4.09
C PHE A 226 -46.49 -0.12 -5.28
N GLU A 227 -47.60 -0.67 -5.78
CA GLU A 227 -48.33 -0.01 -6.85
C GLU A 227 -49.24 1.13 -6.32
N PRO A 228 -49.05 2.38 -6.79
CA PRO A 228 -49.91 3.49 -6.38
C PRO A 228 -51.32 3.35 -6.97
N LYS A 229 -52.32 3.69 -6.15
CA LYS A 229 -53.75 3.62 -6.47
C LYS A 229 -54.08 4.64 -7.58
N GLY A 230 -54.22 4.18 -8.83
CA GLY A 230 -54.78 5.00 -9.90
C GLY A 230 -56.21 5.43 -9.55
N LYS A 231 -56.42 6.73 -9.33
CA LYS A 231 -57.76 7.32 -9.18
C LYS A 231 -58.39 7.44 -10.58
N LYS A 232 -59.61 6.91 -10.72
CA LYS A 232 -60.56 7.35 -11.74
C LYS A 232 -61.03 8.76 -11.43
#